data_AF-A0A8S1RT79-F1
#
_entry.id   AF-A0A8S1RT79-F1
#
_cell.length_a   1.000
_cell.length_b   1.000
_cell.length_c   1.000
_cell.angle_alpha   90.00
_cell.angle_beta   90.00
_cell.angle_gamma   90.00
#
_symmetry.space_group_name_H-M   'P 1'
#
loop_
_entity.id
_entity.type
_entity.pdbx_description
1 polymer ?
#
loop_
_entity_poly.entity_id
_entity_poly.type
_entity_poly.pdbx_seq_one_letter_code
_entity_poly.pdbx_strand_id
1 'polypeptide(L)'
;MYKKIESDDLVAKFDTEQRKLKEEWQEWMRNTSVELLKLSPFLVLSPCSSIAEMYQTLAYELFNIAFDSAWYFLNDKHKELMGYQSENIPLQISQTILNLAEFMQHDKEGLQIDISSLGEQAEKCMAYAKALCYREHEFKTANLKAIQSLISLYTNLGLQESVMVYQLMLNNLQKFKSKIQIMRDQKNGMKPYKNIDNNNQNKKMIKKWIQRQNQLFPK
;
A
#
# COMPACT_ATOMS: atom_id res chain seq x y z
N MET A 1 -24.49 19.28 22.94
CA MET A 1 -24.23 18.09 23.77
C MET A 1 -24.03 16.92 22.81
N TYR A 2 -22.83 16.37 22.73
CA TYR A 2 -22.55 15.21 21.87
C TYR A 2 -23.17 13.95 22.51
N LYS A 3 -23.80 13.09 21.70
CA LYS A 3 -24.32 11.79 22.16
C LYS A 3 -23.12 10.93 22.58
N LYS A 4 -23.17 10.36 23.79
CA LYS A 4 -22.11 9.44 24.26
C LYS A 4 -22.22 8.15 23.43
N ILE A 5 -21.13 7.75 22.80
CA ILE A 5 -21.06 6.52 22.00
C ILE A 5 -20.69 5.37 22.94
N GLU A 6 -21.46 4.28 22.90
CA GLU A 6 -21.11 3.01 23.56
C GLU A 6 -20.17 2.24 22.63
N SER A 7 -18.86 2.43 22.83
CA SER A 7 -17.81 1.92 21.94
C SER A 7 -17.75 0.39 21.87
N ASP A 8 -18.13 -0.32 22.94
CA ASP A 8 -18.08 -1.79 23.00
C ASP A 8 -19.15 -2.44 22.10
N ASP A 9 -20.38 -1.91 22.13
CA ASP A 9 -21.48 -2.35 21.26
C ASP A 9 -21.17 -2.09 19.79
N LEU A 10 -20.49 -0.98 19.49
CA LEU A 10 -20.05 -0.67 18.15
C LEU A 10 -19.05 -1.71 17.65
N VAL A 11 -17.99 -1.99 18.42
CA VAL A 11 -16.95 -2.95 18.04
C VAL A 11 -17.53 -4.36 17.82
N ALA A 12 -18.48 -4.79 18.66
CA ALA A 12 -19.16 -6.07 18.48
C ALA A 12 -19.90 -6.19 17.14
N LYS A 13 -20.44 -5.09 16.60
CA LYS A 13 -21.11 -5.09 15.29
C LYS A 13 -20.13 -5.14 14.12
N PHE A 14 -18.89 -4.72 14.34
CA PHE A 14 -17.81 -4.77 13.35
C PHE A 14 -17.07 -6.11 13.32
N ASP A 15 -17.29 -7.00 14.29
CA ASP A 15 -16.72 -8.35 14.27
C ASP A 15 -17.19 -9.11 13.02
N THR A 16 -16.24 -9.62 12.22
CA THR A 16 -16.47 -10.34 10.95
C THR A 16 -16.10 -11.82 10.97
N GLU A 17 -15.68 -12.37 12.12
CA GLU A 17 -15.10 -13.72 12.21
C GLU A 17 -16.00 -14.84 11.64
N GLN A 18 -17.32 -14.68 11.72
CA GLN A 18 -18.27 -15.71 11.32
C GLN A 18 -18.75 -15.62 9.87
N ARG A 19 -18.38 -14.58 9.11
CA ARG A 19 -18.96 -14.29 7.78
C ARG A 19 -18.23 -15.04 6.67
N LYS A 20 -18.97 -15.83 5.90
CA LYS A 20 -18.43 -16.65 4.81
C LYS A 20 -19.17 -16.45 3.50
N LEU A 21 -20.46 -16.13 3.55
CA LEU A 21 -21.31 -15.99 2.37
C LEU A 21 -21.42 -14.53 1.92
N LYS A 22 -21.65 -14.31 0.62
CA LYS A 22 -21.77 -12.96 0.06
C LYS A 22 -22.95 -12.20 0.67
N GLU A 23 -24.04 -12.89 0.95
CA GLU A 23 -25.26 -12.33 1.54
C GLU A 23 -25.01 -11.83 2.97
N GLU A 24 -24.24 -12.57 3.77
CA GLU A 24 -23.87 -12.19 5.14
C GLU A 24 -23.02 -10.91 5.15
N TRP A 25 -22.14 -10.75 4.18
CA TRP A 25 -21.35 -9.53 4.00
C TRP A 25 -22.19 -8.33 3.60
N GLN A 26 -23.18 -8.52 2.72
CA GLN A 26 -24.12 -7.45 2.33
C GLN A 26 -24.99 -7.02 3.51
N GLU A 27 -25.51 -7.98 4.26
CA GLU A 27 -26.30 -7.72 5.45
C GLU A 27 -25.49 -7.03 6.53
N TRP A 28 -24.25 -7.48 6.77
CA TRP A 28 -23.35 -6.81 7.69
C TRP A 28 -23.10 -5.36 7.29
N MET A 29 -22.78 -5.11 6.03
CA MET A 29 -22.51 -3.76 5.55
C MET A 29 -23.73 -2.85 5.73
N ARG A 30 -24.93 -3.37 5.43
CA ARG A 30 -26.20 -2.66 5.66
C ARG A 30 -26.38 -2.31 7.13
N ASN A 31 -26.33 -3.31 8.01
CA ASN A 31 -26.62 -3.15 9.42
C ASN A 31 -25.59 -2.22 10.07
N THR A 32 -24.31 -2.41 9.75
CA THR A 32 -23.22 -1.59 10.29
C THR A 32 -23.32 -0.13 9.84
N SER A 33 -23.68 0.14 8.58
CA SER A 33 -23.86 1.51 8.08
C SER A 33 -24.98 2.25 8.80
N VAL A 34 -26.12 1.57 9.01
CA VAL A 34 -27.26 2.16 9.74
C VAL A 34 -26.90 2.41 11.21
N GLU A 35 -26.19 1.49 11.84
CA GLU A 35 -25.79 1.61 13.24
C GLU A 35 -24.78 2.74 13.45
N LEU A 36 -23.82 2.92 12.54
CA LEU A 36 -22.94 4.09 12.52
C LEU A 36 -23.72 5.39 12.43
N LEU A 37 -24.75 5.47 11.58
CA LEU A 37 -25.61 6.65 11.48
C LEU A 37 -26.34 6.92 12.81
N LYS A 38 -26.97 5.89 13.40
CA LYS A 38 -27.68 6.02 14.69
C LYS A 38 -26.77 6.51 15.82
N LEU A 39 -25.54 6.02 15.83
CA LEU A 39 -24.53 6.35 16.85
C LEU A 39 -23.78 7.65 16.54
N SER A 40 -23.95 8.19 15.34
CA SER A 40 -23.21 9.38 14.93
C SER A 40 -23.49 10.56 15.88
N PRO A 41 -22.42 11.27 16.33
CA PRO A 41 -22.53 12.44 17.19
C PRO A 41 -23.05 13.67 16.42
N PHE A 42 -23.11 13.60 15.09
CA PHE A 42 -23.60 14.68 14.24
C PHE A 42 -25.13 14.67 14.15
N LEU A 43 -25.74 15.80 14.52
CA LEU A 43 -27.20 15.99 14.53
C LEU A 43 -27.87 15.84 13.16
N VAL A 44 -27.09 15.93 12.07
CA VAL A 44 -27.58 15.75 10.69
C VAL A 44 -27.53 14.29 10.26
N LEU A 45 -26.56 13.50 10.75
CA LEU A 45 -26.39 12.10 10.34
C LEU A 45 -27.29 11.13 11.12
N SER A 46 -27.54 11.40 12.40
CA SER A 46 -28.38 10.52 13.23
C SER A 46 -29.81 10.35 12.69
N PRO A 47 -30.53 11.41 12.27
CA PRO A 47 -31.85 11.26 11.65
C PRO A 47 -31.83 10.53 10.31
N CYS A 48 -30.72 10.58 9.56
CA CYS A 48 -30.59 9.87 8.29
C CYS A 48 -30.65 8.35 8.46
N SER A 49 -30.50 7.81 9.67
CA SER A 49 -30.61 6.36 9.91
C SER A 49 -31.99 5.81 9.52
N SER A 50 -33.08 6.53 9.82
CA SER A 50 -34.43 6.09 9.49
C SER A 50 -34.68 6.04 7.98
N ILE A 51 -34.06 6.96 7.23
CA ILE A 51 -34.13 6.95 5.77
C ILE A 51 -33.23 5.85 5.20
N ALA A 52 -32.04 5.67 5.77
CA ALA A 52 -31.09 4.63 5.37
C ALA A 52 -31.62 3.21 5.59
N GLU A 53 -32.48 2.98 6.58
CA GLU A 53 -33.19 1.71 6.79
C GLU A 53 -34.15 1.37 5.63
N MET A 54 -34.80 2.39 5.05
CA MET A 54 -35.71 2.22 3.91
C MET A 54 -34.99 2.26 2.56
N TYR A 55 -33.89 3.02 2.48
CA TYR A 55 -33.14 3.28 1.25
C TYR A 55 -31.66 2.98 1.46
N GLN A 56 -31.30 1.73 1.20
CA GLN A 56 -29.96 1.19 1.49
C GLN A 56 -28.83 1.89 0.73
N THR A 57 -29.09 2.47 -0.44
CA THR A 57 -28.09 3.24 -1.19
C THR A 57 -27.57 4.43 -0.37
N LEU A 58 -28.44 5.12 0.37
CA LEU A 58 -28.04 6.23 1.23
C LEU A 58 -27.13 5.77 2.37
N ALA A 59 -27.35 4.56 2.91
CA ALA A 59 -26.49 3.98 3.94
C ALA A 59 -25.04 3.83 3.44
N TYR A 60 -24.86 3.40 2.19
CA TYR A 60 -23.55 3.24 1.58
C TYR A 60 -22.88 4.58 1.26
N GLU A 61 -23.64 5.57 0.77
CA GLU A 61 -23.10 6.90 0.47
C GLU A 61 -22.63 7.64 1.72
N LEU A 62 -23.35 7.47 2.83
CA LEU A 62 -23.01 8.10 4.11
C LEU A 62 -22.03 7.26 4.95
N PHE A 63 -21.66 6.05 4.50
CA PHE A 63 -20.84 5.14 5.30
C PHE A 63 -19.51 5.77 5.73
N ASN A 64 -18.78 6.40 4.80
CA ASN A 64 -17.46 6.96 5.09
C ASN A 64 -17.51 8.04 6.17
N ILE A 65 -18.44 8.98 6.05
CA ILE A 65 -18.58 10.08 7.01
C ILE A 65 -19.18 9.61 8.35
N ALA A 66 -20.07 8.61 8.31
CA ALA A 66 -20.61 8.02 9.54
C ALA A 66 -19.52 7.24 10.30
N PHE A 67 -18.68 6.48 9.59
CA PHE A 67 -17.54 5.77 10.14
C PHE A 67 -16.54 6.73 10.77
N ASP A 68 -16.11 7.75 10.03
CA ASP A 68 -15.18 8.77 10.51
C ASP A 68 -15.71 9.46 11.79
N SER A 69 -16.99 9.80 11.80
CA SER A 69 -17.65 10.40 12.98
C SER A 69 -17.61 9.53 14.22
N ALA A 70 -17.65 8.20 14.05
CA ALA A 70 -17.58 7.25 15.16
C ALA A 70 -16.13 6.93 15.53
N TRP A 71 -15.23 6.85 14.54
CA TRP A 71 -13.81 6.55 14.70
C TRP A 71 -13.09 7.51 15.64
N TYR A 72 -13.45 8.80 15.58
CA TYR A 72 -12.89 9.83 16.46
C TYR A 72 -13.10 9.55 17.97
N PHE A 73 -14.15 8.82 18.34
CA PHE A 73 -14.51 8.53 19.73
C PHE A 73 -14.04 7.15 20.20
N LEU A 74 -13.34 6.39 19.35
CA LEU A 74 -12.82 5.08 19.69
C LEU A 74 -11.42 5.18 20.28
N ASN A 75 -11.17 4.34 21.29
CA ASN A 75 -9.84 4.17 21.85
C ASN A 75 -8.99 3.27 20.93
N ASP A 76 -7.67 3.30 21.08
CA ASP A 76 -6.74 2.51 20.24
C ASP A 76 -7.07 1.01 20.23
N LYS A 77 -7.44 0.45 21.38
CA LYS A 77 -7.89 -0.96 21.48
C LYS A 77 -9.11 -1.27 20.61
N HIS A 78 -10.07 -0.35 20.56
CA HIS A 78 -11.28 -0.51 19.74
C HIS A 78 -10.95 -0.35 18.25
N LYS A 79 -10.04 0.58 17.90
CA LYS A 79 -9.56 0.79 16.54
C LYS A 79 -8.85 -0.45 15.98
N GLU A 80 -8.03 -1.13 16.80
CA GLU A 80 -7.38 -2.39 16.41
C GLU A 80 -8.40 -3.50 16.08
N LEU A 81 -9.45 -3.62 16.89
CA LEU A 81 -10.50 -4.64 16.71
C LEU A 81 -11.40 -4.39 15.50
N MET A 82 -11.56 -3.13 15.07
CA MET A 82 -12.27 -2.78 13.84
C MET A 82 -11.39 -2.89 12.58
N GLY A 83 -10.16 -3.39 12.71
CA GLY A 83 -9.26 -3.62 11.59
C GLY A 83 -9.84 -4.60 10.57
N TYR A 84 -9.91 -4.19 9.31
CA TYR A 84 -10.44 -4.99 8.20
C TYR A 84 -9.46 -6.09 7.76
N GLN A 85 -9.26 -7.11 8.59
CA GLN A 85 -8.43 -8.27 8.26
C GLN A 85 -9.30 -9.52 8.12
N SER A 86 -10.03 -9.64 7.00
CA SER A 86 -10.74 -10.88 6.67
C SER A 86 -10.36 -11.35 5.27
N GLU A 87 -10.04 -12.64 5.15
CA GLU A 87 -9.54 -13.25 3.91
C GLU A 87 -10.63 -13.41 2.83
N ASN A 88 -11.92 -13.37 3.22
CA ASN A 88 -13.06 -13.72 2.34
C ASN A 88 -14.01 -12.54 2.07
N ILE A 89 -13.50 -11.30 2.04
CA ILE A 89 -14.32 -10.11 1.79
C ILE A 89 -14.74 -10.07 0.31
N PRO A 90 -16.05 -9.94 -0.02
CA PRO A 90 -16.50 -9.79 -1.39
C PRO A 90 -16.01 -8.49 -2.03
N LEU A 91 -15.81 -8.51 -3.35
CA LEU A 91 -15.30 -7.38 -4.14
C LEU A 91 -15.97 -6.04 -3.82
N GLN A 92 -17.30 -6.01 -3.77
CA GLN A 92 -18.07 -4.79 -3.51
C GLN A 92 -17.76 -4.18 -2.13
N ILE A 93 -17.64 -5.02 -1.10
CA ILE A 93 -17.36 -4.57 0.27
C ILE A 93 -15.90 -4.12 0.37
N SER A 94 -14.99 -4.84 -0.29
CA SER A 94 -13.58 -4.45 -0.37
C SER A 94 -13.42 -3.08 -1.04
N GLN A 95 -14.18 -2.78 -2.11
CA GLN A 95 -14.21 -1.45 -2.72
C GLN A 95 -14.71 -0.36 -1.76
N THR A 96 -15.75 -0.62 -0.96
CA THR A 96 -16.21 0.33 0.06
C THR A 96 -15.15 0.58 1.12
N ILE A 97 -14.45 -0.45 1.59
CA ILE A 97 -13.35 -0.33 2.55
C ILE A 97 -12.19 0.48 1.93
N LEU A 98 -11.86 0.24 0.66
CA LEU A 98 -10.84 1.03 -0.06
C LEU A 98 -11.25 2.51 -0.21
N ASN A 99 -12.54 2.79 -0.39
CA ASN A 99 -13.06 4.17 -0.39
C ASN A 99 -12.93 4.82 0.99
N LEU A 100 -13.21 4.07 2.06
CA LEU A 100 -13.02 4.54 3.42
C LEU A 100 -11.55 4.82 3.73
N ALA A 101 -10.65 3.91 3.36
CA ALA A 101 -9.20 4.07 3.55
C ALA A 101 -8.66 5.33 2.88
N GLU A 102 -9.13 5.63 1.66
CA GLU A 102 -8.80 6.86 0.95
C GLU A 102 -9.42 8.10 1.62
N PHE A 103 -10.68 8.01 2.06
CA PHE A 103 -11.35 9.10 2.76
C PHE A 103 -10.61 9.50 4.04
N MET A 104 -10.11 8.51 4.79
CA MET A 104 -9.41 8.70 6.05
C MET A 104 -7.90 8.96 5.90
N GLN A 105 -7.34 8.87 4.68
CA GLN A 105 -5.90 9.04 4.46
C GLN A 105 -5.40 10.46 4.77
N HIS A 106 -6.29 11.45 4.68
CA HIS A 106 -5.98 12.84 5.00
C HIS A 106 -6.05 13.13 6.51
N ASP A 107 -6.60 12.21 7.30
CA ASP A 107 -6.76 12.42 8.73
C ASP A 107 -5.54 11.92 9.51
N LYS A 108 -5.13 12.68 10.54
CA LYS A 108 -3.92 12.37 11.31
C LYS A 108 -4.04 11.07 12.13
N GLU A 109 -5.28 10.68 12.40
CA GLU A 109 -5.71 9.48 13.12
C GLU A 109 -6.27 8.41 12.16
N GLY A 110 -5.90 8.47 10.88
CA GLY A 110 -6.39 7.58 9.84
C GLY A 110 -6.17 6.10 10.11
N LEU A 111 -6.79 5.25 9.31
CA LEU A 111 -6.71 3.80 9.44
C LEU A 111 -5.23 3.34 9.44
N GLN A 112 -4.82 2.62 10.50
CA GLN A 112 -3.48 2.04 10.63
C GLN A 112 -3.31 0.79 9.75
N ILE A 113 -3.58 0.92 8.45
CA ILE A 113 -3.45 -0.17 7.48
C ILE A 113 -2.18 0.07 6.67
N ASP A 114 -1.39 -0.99 6.47
CA ASP A 114 -0.20 -0.92 5.63
C ASP A 114 -0.57 -0.57 4.18
N ILE A 115 0.16 0.39 3.61
CA ILE A 115 -0.09 0.91 2.24
C ILE A 115 0.08 -0.22 1.22
N SER A 116 1.02 -1.15 1.47
CA SER A 116 1.24 -2.33 0.61
C SER A 116 0.05 -3.26 0.57
N SER A 117 -0.58 -3.51 1.73
CA SER A 117 -1.79 -4.31 1.80
C SER A 117 -2.96 -3.64 1.08
N LEU A 118 -3.12 -2.32 1.21
CA LEU A 118 -4.15 -1.57 0.46
C LEU A 118 -3.91 -1.63 -1.06
N GLY A 119 -2.66 -1.54 -1.51
CA GLY A 119 -2.28 -1.70 -2.91
C GLY A 119 -2.66 -3.07 -3.47
N GLU A 120 -2.35 -4.14 -2.75
CA GLU A 120 -2.70 -5.51 -3.16
C GLU A 120 -4.24 -5.71 -3.23
N GLN A 121 -4.97 -5.21 -2.23
CA GLN A 121 -6.43 -5.29 -2.23
C GLN A 121 -7.05 -4.47 -3.36
N ALA A 122 -6.51 -3.29 -3.67
CA ALA A 122 -6.95 -2.47 -4.81
C ALA A 122 -6.70 -3.17 -6.16
N GLU A 123 -5.57 -3.87 -6.32
CA GLU A 123 -5.28 -4.70 -7.50
C GLU A 123 -6.29 -5.84 -7.65
N LYS A 124 -6.56 -6.58 -6.57
CA LYS A 124 -7.58 -7.65 -6.55
C LYS A 124 -8.97 -7.10 -6.91
N CYS A 125 -9.24 -5.86 -6.53
CA CYS A 125 -10.51 -5.19 -6.81
C CYS A 125 -10.62 -4.54 -8.20
N MET A 126 -9.59 -4.68 -9.04
CA MET A 126 -9.46 -3.97 -10.33
C MET A 126 -9.54 -2.44 -10.19
N ALA A 127 -9.29 -1.89 -9.00
CA ALA A 127 -9.23 -0.46 -8.72
C ALA A 127 -7.82 0.06 -9.06
N TYR A 128 -7.42 -0.08 -10.33
CA TYR A 128 -6.03 0.12 -10.76
C TYR A 128 -5.49 1.53 -10.51
N ALA A 129 -6.34 2.56 -10.56
CA ALA A 129 -5.92 3.93 -10.24
C ALA A 129 -5.51 4.08 -8.76
N LYS A 130 -6.26 3.44 -7.84
CA LYS A 130 -5.93 3.44 -6.41
C LYS A 130 -4.69 2.60 -6.11
N ALA A 131 -4.62 1.41 -6.71
CA ALA A 131 -3.44 0.56 -6.64
C ALA A 131 -2.18 1.30 -7.10
N LEU A 132 -2.29 2.06 -8.20
CA LEU A 132 -1.19 2.88 -8.71
C LEU A 132 -0.75 3.93 -7.68
N CYS A 133 -1.68 4.71 -7.11
CA CYS A 133 -1.36 5.69 -6.07
C CYS A 133 -0.65 5.07 -4.86
N TYR A 134 -1.12 3.91 -4.38
CA TYR A 134 -0.48 3.21 -3.26
C TYR A 134 0.94 2.75 -3.62
N ARG A 135 1.13 2.14 -4.79
CA ARG A 135 2.45 1.67 -5.25
C ARG A 135 3.42 2.81 -5.57
N GLU A 136 2.94 3.95 -6.05
CA GLU A 136 3.75 5.17 -6.20
C GLU A 136 4.19 5.72 -4.84
N HIS A 137 3.32 5.67 -3.82
CA HIS A 137 3.69 6.10 -2.47
C HIS A 137 4.80 5.24 -1.86
N GLU A 138 4.78 3.93 -2.10
CA GLU A 138 5.84 2.98 -1.73
C GLU A 138 7.15 3.20 -2.51
N PHE A 139 7.05 3.73 -3.74
CA PHE A 139 8.17 3.81 -4.68
C PHE A 139 9.32 4.74 -4.25
N LYS A 140 9.21 5.42 -3.10
CA LYS A 140 10.27 6.26 -2.52
C LYS A 140 11.62 5.54 -2.34
N THR A 141 11.66 4.19 -2.40
CA THR A 141 12.89 3.38 -2.29
C THR A 141 13.32 2.63 -3.56
N ALA A 142 12.70 2.87 -4.72
CA ALA A 142 13.11 2.39 -6.06
C ALA A 142 13.60 0.92 -6.13
N ASN A 143 12.71 -0.04 -5.93
CA ASN A 143 12.99 -1.48 -6.13
C ASN A 143 12.59 -1.93 -7.55
N LEU A 144 13.42 -2.77 -8.20
CA LEU A 144 13.15 -3.35 -9.54
C LEU A 144 11.79 -4.05 -9.63
N LYS A 145 11.37 -4.76 -8.58
CA LYS A 145 10.05 -5.42 -8.54
C LYS A 145 8.90 -4.40 -8.53
N ALA A 146 9.08 -3.28 -7.83
CA ALA A 146 8.08 -2.22 -7.78
C ALA A 146 7.92 -1.54 -9.15
N ILE A 147 9.03 -1.31 -9.89
CA ILE A 147 8.99 -0.78 -11.26
C ILE A 147 8.18 -1.70 -12.18
N GLN A 148 8.40 -3.01 -12.09
CA GLN A 148 7.65 -3.98 -12.90
C GLN A 148 6.16 -3.95 -12.58
N SER A 149 5.79 -3.83 -11.30
CA SER A 149 4.39 -3.71 -10.91
C SER A 149 3.75 -2.40 -11.38
N LEU A 150 4.48 -1.28 -11.33
CA LEU A 150 4.03 0.00 -11.86
C LEU A 150 3.78 -0.10 -13.37
N ILE A 151 4.69 -0.73 -14.12
CA ILE A 151 4.51 -0.96 -15.56
C ILE A 151 3.19 -1.71 -15.83
N SER A 152 2.91 -2.79 -15.09
CA SER A 152 1.64 -3.52 -15.27
C SER A 152 0.41 -2.67 -14.93
N LEU A 153 0.48 -1.85 -13.88
CA LEU A 153 -0.61 -0.96 -13.49
C LEU A 153 -0.87 0.13 -14.53
N TYR A 154 0.18 0.83 -15.00
CA TYR A 154 0.04 1.82 -16.07
C TYR A 154 -0.47 1.21 -17.38
N THR A 155 -0.08 -0.03 -17.68
CA THR A 155 -0.58 -0.77 -18.85
C THR A 155 -2.08 -1.02 -18.73
N ASN A 156 -2.55 -1.49 -17.55
CA ASN A 156 -3.97 -1.72 -17.30
C ASN A 156 -4.80 -0.43 -17.34
N LEU A 157 -4.19 0.72 -17.05
CA LEU A 157 -4.82 2.05 -17.14
C LEU A 157 -4.74 2.67 -18.54
N GLY A 158 -4.08 2.02 -19.51
CA GLY A 158 -3.93 2.55 -20.88
C GLY A 158 -2.92 3.70 -21.01
N LEU A 159 -2.12 3.99 -19.98
CA LEU A 159 -1.19 5.12 -19.94
C LEU A 159 0.17 4.75 -20.57
N GLN A 160 0.20 4.65 -21.90
CA GLN A 160 1.37 4.16 -22.67
C GLN A 160 2.63 5.02 -22.52
N GLU A 161 2.49 6.34 -22.33
CA GLU A 161 3.63 7.24 -22.14
C GLU A 161 4.41 6.88 -20.86
N SER A 162 3.69 6.69 -19.75
CA SER A 162 4.29 6.25 -18.49
C SER A 162 4.94 4.87 -18.62
N VAL A 163 4.27 3.92 -19.28
CA VAL A 163 4.84 2.58 -19.54
C VAL A 163 6.20 2.69 -20.24
N MET A 164 6.32 3.53 -21.27
CA MET A 164 7.57 3.69 -22.01
C MET A 164 8.69 4.23 -21.10
N VAL A 165 8.39 5.23 -20.27
CA VAL A 165 9.36 5.81 -19.32
C VAL A 165 9.84 4.78 -18.31
N TYR A 166 8.92 4.04 -17.68
CA TYR A 166 9.28 3.03 -16.68
C TYR A 166 9.98 1.82 -17.30
N GLN A 167 9.65 1.42 -18.52
CA GLN A 167 10.38 0.38 -19.27
C GLN A 167 11.81 0.82 -19.60
N LEU A 168 12.00 2.07 -20.02
CA LEU A 168 13.34 2.62 -20.25
C LEU A 168 14.16 2.66 -18.94
N MET A 169 13.54 3.08 -17.84
CA MET A 169 14.15 3.06 -16.51
C MET A 169 14.54 1.62 -16.10
N LEU A 170 13.65 0.64 -16.28
CA LEU A 170 13.89 -0.76 -15.97
C LEU A 170 15.07 -1.32 -16.78
N ASN A 171 15.11 -1.05 -18.09
CA ASN A 171 16.19 -1.48 -18.97
C ASN A 171 17.54 -0.87 -18.54
N ASN A 172 17.57 0.42 -18.19
CA ASN A 172 18.77 1.08 -17.71
C ASN A 172 19.28 0.50 -16.39
N LEU A 173 18.37 0.22 -15.43
CA LEU A 173 18.73 -0.39 -14.15
C LEU A 173 19.22 -1.83 -14.31
N GLN A 174 18.61 -2.63 -15.19
CA GLN A 174 19.08 -3.98 -15.50
C GLN A 174 20.49 -3.95 -16.11
N LYS A 175 20.74 -3.05 -17.07
CA LYS A 175 22.07 -2.84 -17.66
C LYS A 175 23.10 -2.46 -16.61
N PHE A 176 22.74 -1.56 -15.68
CA PHE A 176 23.61 -1.16 -14.58
C PHE A 176 23.91 -2.32 -13.61
N LYS A 177 22.89 -3.10 -13.25
CA LYS A 177 23.04 -4.29 -12.39
C LYS A 177 23.96 -5.34 -13.02
N SER A 178 23.78 -5.63 -14.31
CA SER A 178 24.67 -6.54 -15.07
C SER A 178 26.10 -6.05 -15.09
N LYS A 179 26.32 -4.74 -15.29
CA LYS A 179 27.66 -4.14 -15.26
C LYS A 179 28.31 -4.25 -13.88
N ILE A 180 27.56 -4.04 -12.79
CA ILE A 180 28.05 -4.26 -11.42
C ILE A 180 28.40 -5.72 -11.17
N GLN A 181 27.56 -6.65 -11.65
CA GLN A 181 27.81 -8.07 -11.48
C GLN A 181 29.11 -8.49 -12.17
N ILE A 182 29.31 -8.07 -13.42
CA ILE A 182 30.57 -8.28 -14.15
C ILE A 182 31.77 -7.71 -13.37
N MET A 183 31.64 -6.50 -12.81
CA MET A 183 32.70 -5.89 -11.99
C MET A 183 32.97 -6.68 -10.69
N ARG A 184 31.94 -7.27 -10.05
CA ARG A 184 32.11 -8.15 -8.88
C ARG A 184 32.77 -9.47 -9.26
N ASP A 185 32.35 -10.09 -10.34
CA ASP A 185 32.88 -11.39 -10.78
C ASP A 185 34.34 -11.24 -11.21
N GLN A 186 34.70 -10.13 -11.85
CA GLN A 186 36.10 -9.77 -12.11
C GLN A 186 36.92 -9.57 -10.83
N LYS A 187 36.33 -8.97 -9.79
CA LYS A 187 36.98 -8.78 -8.48
C LYS A 187 37.13 -10.08 -7.70
N ASN A 188 36.15 -10.99 -7.76
CA ASN A 188 36.18 -12.30 -7.12
C ASN A 188 37.06 -13.31 -7.87
N GLY A 189 37.20 -13.14 -9.19
CA GLY A 189 38.11 -13.91 -10.05
C GLY A 189 39.58 -13.48 -9.92
N MET A 190 39.86 -12.30 -9.33
CA MET A 190 41.19 -11.96 -8.86
C MET A 190 41.49 -12.78 -7.59
N LYS A 191 42.28 -13.85 -7.74
CA LYS A 191 42.89 -14.54 -6.59
C LYS A 191 43.54 -13.48 -5.68
N PRO A 192 43.36 -13.53 -4.34
CA PRO A 192 44.06 -12.63 -3.45
C PRO A 192 45.55 -12.76 -3.75
N TYR A 193 46.22 -11.63 -4.00
CA TYR A 193 47.69 -11.58 -4.12
C TYR A 193 48.31 -11.93 -2.76
N LYS A 194 48.28 -13.21 -2.42
CA LYS A 194 49.13 -13.84 -1.41
C LYS A 194 50.13 -14.67 -2.21
N ASN A 195 51.39 -14.25 -2.12
CA ASN A 195 52.59 -14.70 -2.84
C ASN A 195 52.84 -13.98 -4.16
N ILE A 196 53.29 -12.72 -4.05
CA ILE A 196 54.21 -12.17 -5.04
C ILE A 196 55.60 -12.19 -4.43
N ASP A 197 56.45 -13.07 -4.96
CA ASP A 197 57.90 -12.95 -4.83
C ASP A 197 58.34 -11.52 -5.14
N ASN A 198 59.26 -11.04 -4.31
CA ASN A 198 59.73 -9.67 -4.13
C ASN A 198 60.45 -9.08 -5.37
N ASN A 199 59.85 -9.16 -6.56
CA ASN A 199 60.47 -8.75 -7.82
C ASN A 199 59.94 -7.38 -8.29
N ASN A 200 60.87 -6.46 -8.57
CA ASN A 200 60.65 -5.02 -8.78
C ASN A 200 59.67 -4.70 -9.95
N GLN A 201 59.47 -5.61 -10.89
CA GLN A 201 58.52 -5.45 -12.00
C GLN A 201 57.06 -5.47 -11.54
N ASN A 202 56.72 -6.28 -10.53
CA ASN A 202 55.35 -6.38 -10.03
C ASN A 202 54.92 -5.11 -9.29
N LYS A 203 55.82 -4.47 -8.53
CA LYS A 203 55.56 -3.15 -7.92
C LYS A 203 55.26 -2.07 -8.96
N LYS A 204 55.95 -2.10 -10.11
CA LYS A 204 55.77 -1.13 -11.19
C LYS A 204 54.44 -1.33 -11.91
N MET A 205 54.00 -2.58 -12.09
CA MET A 205 52.69 -2.90 -12.67
C MET A 205 51.53 -2.54 -11.73
N ILE A 206 51.64 -2.83 -10.44
CA ILE A 206 50.60 -2.47 -9.46
C ILE A 206 50.44 -0.95 -9.35
N LYS A 207 51.54 -0.18 -9.35
CA LYS A 207 51.48 1.29 -9.38
C LYS A 207 50.78 1.82 -10.64
N LYS A 208 51.10 1.28 -11.82
CA LYS A 208 50.42 1.64 -13.07
C LYS A 208 48.92 1.30 -13.03
N TRP A 209 48.56 0.19 -12.40
CA TRP A 209 47.16 -0.23 -12.29
C TRP A 209 46.35 0.68 -11.35
N ILE A 210 46.90 1.02 -10.18
CA ILE A 210 46.27 1.96 -9.23
C ILE A 210 46.10 3.34 -9.86
N GLN A 211 47.10 3.81 -10.59
CA GLN A 211 47.05 5.10 -11.28
C GLN A 211 45.96 5.13 -12.37
N ARG A 212 45.76 4.00 -13.07
CA ARG A 212 44.70 3.86 -14.08
C ARG A 212 43.30 3.78 -13.47
N GLN A 213 43.16 3.13 -12.31
CA GLN A 213 41.91 3.10 -11.55
C GLN A 213 41.50 4.49 -11.05
N ASN A 214 42.45 5.26 -10.51
CA ASN A 214 42.17 6.63 -10.04
C ASN A 214 41.84 7.62 -11.17
N GLN A 215 42.26 7.34 -12.41
CA GLN A 215 41.88 8.14 -13.58
C GLN A 215 40.47 7.78 -14.12
N LEU A 216 40.05 6.53 -13.97
CA LEU A 216 38.73 6.07 -14.44
C LEU A 216 37.61 6.42 -13.47
N PHE A 217 37.92 6.61 -12.18
CA PHE A 217 36.97 6.99 -11.14
C PHE A 217 37.60 8.05 -10.21
N PRO A 218 37.66 9.33 -10.61
CA PRO A 218 38.03 10.40 -9.70
C PRO A 218 36.96 10.52 -8.60
N LYS A 219 37.40 10.67 -7.35
CA LYS A 219 36.51 10.92 -6.20
C LYS A 219 35.77 12.25 -6.36
#